data_AF-A0A353B0A2-F1
#
_entry.id   AF-A0A353B0A2-F1
#
_cell.length_a   1.000
_cell.length_b   1.000
_cell.length_c   1.000
_cell.angle_alpha   90.00
_cell.angle_beta   90.00
_cell.angle_gamma   90.00
#
_symmetry.space_group_name_H-M   'P 1'
#
loop_
_entity.id
_entity.type
_entity.pdbx_description
1 polymer ?
#
loop_
_entity_poly.entity_id
_entity_poly.type
_entity_poly.pdbx_seq_one_letter_code
_entity_poly.pdbx_strand_id
1 'polypeptide(L)'
;MWAMPGVHPSNIEFLQQLKTADTNHFTTHMDCVGKVSTYEDGSWKRTHLVGIRTDVWKPSGKELRSALKSMQGQRRSLIKKSIKRSGRLSTKQRAELEKRLADDDVMQLGVGDLVSRRLILKLFRTTSTRTRWVGTLEQMTTSEIHNSIGSRRPLISMAGLLPRVQTVTHLQQNHRTLRIPPVFSGCYEDDGVLHNLLLKKRWVALGAHYDLYADGRRLGEIDSRLISFGSDCTLRLKDHQLSTDTPFVNLLTLFAASLGYQKAMYRSVRRRVKAALAGESFRNVIEDEELRLRHNGRAAA
;
A
#
# COMPACT_ATOMS: atom_id res chain seq x y z
N MET A 1 1.75 11.23 -18.00
CA MET A 1 0.53 10.84 -18.75
C MET A 1 0.00 9.55 -18.13
N TRP A 2 -1.19 9.59 -17.51
CA TRP A 2 -1.88 8.43 -16.89
C TRP A 2 -3.37 8.50 -17.21
N ALA A 3 -3.97 7.37 -17.61
CA ALA A 3 -5.32 6.95 -17.25
C ALA A 3 -5.66 5.58 -17.86
N MET A 4 -6.40 4.78 -17.07
CA MET A 4 -7.13 3.52 -17.36
C MET A 4 -6.42 2.19 -17.01
N PRO A 5 -7.04 1.36 -16.13
CA PRO A 5 -6.79 -0.07 -16.09
C PRO A 5 -7.40 -0.68 -17.36
N GLY A 6 -6.52 -1.05 -18.29
CA GLY A 6 -6.89 -1.56 -19.60
C GLY A 6 -5.68 -1.49 -20.50
N VAL A 7 -5.05 -2.66 -20.69
CA VAL A 7 -3.92 -2.99 -21.58
C VAL A 7 -3.39 -1.81 -22.41
N HIS A 8 -2.45 -1.04 -21.84
CA HIS A 8 -1.67 -0.06 -22.59
C HIS A 8 -0.56 -0.79 -23.37
N PRO A 9 -0.13 -0.35 -24.56
CA PRO A 9 0.97 -0.99 -25.31
C PRO A 9 2.29 -1.06 -24.52
N SER A 10 2.50 -0.17 -23.54
CA SER A 10 3.62 -0.28 -22.58
C SER A 10 3.47 -1.41 -21.56
N ASN A 11 2.37 -2.17 -21.54
CA ASN A 11 2.24 -3.42 -20.78
C ASN A 11 2.92 -4.59 -21.51
N ILE A 12 3.12 -4.54 -22.83
CA ILE A 12 3.65 -5.66 -23.60
C ILE A 12 5.18 -5.73 -23.48
N GLU A 13 5.86 -4.61 -23.72
CA GLU A 13 7.31 -4.47 -23.50
C GLU A 13 7.66 -4.67 -22.01
N PHE A 14 6.75 -4.28 -21.11
CA PHE A 14 6.82 -4.45 -19.66
C PHE A 14 6.65 -5.90 -19.22
N LEU A 15 5.63 -6.63 -19.69
CA LEU A 15 5.48 -8.07 -19.42
C LEU A 15 6.67 -8.88 -19.97
N GLN A 16 7.29 -8.42 -21.06
CA GLN A 16 8.51 -9.01 -21.61
C GLN A 16 9.74 -8.75 -20.74
N GLN A 17 9.97 -7.51 -20.28
CA GLN A 17 11.05 -7.17 -19.34
C GLN A 17 10.83 -7.75 -17.92
N LEU A 18 9.59 -8.13 -17.58
CA LEU A 18 9.22 -8.78 -16.33
C LEU A 18 9.37 -10.30 -16.34
N LYS A 19 9.25 -10.95 -17.51
CA LYS A 19 9.53 -12.40 -17.64
C LYS A 19 10.99 -12.75 -17.34
N THR A 20 11.88 -11.77 -17.47
CA THR A 20 13.32 -11.89 -17.19
C THR A 20 13.73 -11.30 -15.83
N ALA A 21 12.77 -10.80 -15.04
CA ALA A 21 13.07 -10.20 -13.74
C ALA A 21 13.26 -11.28 -12.66
N ASP A 22 14.49 -11.42 -12.18
CA ASP A 22 14.95 -12.34 -11.11
C ASP A 22 14.26 -12.17 -9.73
N THR A 23 13.16 -11.42 -9.62
CA THR A 23 12.64 -10.98 -8.33
C THR A 23 11.27 -11.54 -8.00
N ASN A 24 11.22 -12.42 -6.99
CA ASN A 24 10.02 -12.93 -6.29
C ASN A 24 9.08 -11.83 -5.74
N HIS A 25 9.43 -10.56 -5.91
CA HIS A 25 8.66 -9.41 -5.42
C HIS A 25 7.63 -8.88 -6.44
N PHE A 26 7.71 -9.29 -7.71
CA PHE A 26 6.59 -9.16 -8.65
C PHE A 26 5.66 -10.36 -8.49
N THR A 27 4.43 -10.11 -8.03
CA THR A 27 3.41 -11.15 -7.87
C THR A 27 2.49 -11.17 -9.09
N THR A 28 1.81 -12.29 -9.33
CA THR A 28 0.79 -12.46 -10.41
C THR A 28 -0.36 -11.46 -10.37
N HIS A 29 -0.51 -10.72 -9.26
CA HIS A 29 -1.57 -9.75 -9.03
C HIS A 29 -1.05 -8.32 -8.90
N MET A 30 -0.22 -7.89 -9.83
CA MET A 30 0.33 -6.53 -9.88
C MET A 30 0.11 -5.86 -11.24
N ASP A 31 -0.21 -4.56 -11.22
CA ASP A 31 -0.23 -3.69 -12.40
C ASP A 31 0.76 -2.54 -12.25
N CYS A 32 1.30 -2.05 -13.37
CA CYS A 32 2.09 -0.82 -13.41
C CYS A 32 1.17 0.41 -13.43
N VAL A 33 1.36 1.32 -12.48
CA VAL A 33 0.53 2.52 -12.30
C VAL A 33 1.34 3.80 -12.16
N GLY A 34 2.68 3.71 -12.18
CA GLY A 34 3.56 4.87 -12.09
C GLY A 34 4.83 4.70 -12.91
N LYS A 35 5.41 5.82 -13.32
CA LYS A 35 6.74 5.98 -13.89
C LYS A 35 7.36 7.14 -13.11
N VAL A 36 8.60 6.98 -12.70
CA VAL A 36 9.36 8.03 -12.03
C VAL A 36 10.51 8.39 -12.95
N SER A 37 10.68 9.68 -13.16
CA SER A 37 11.84 10.24 -13.83
C SER A 37 12.69 10.98 -12.80
N THR A 38 13.99 10.76 -12.85
CA THR A 38 14.97 11.52 -12.07
C THR A 38 15.68 12.51 -12.99
N TYR A 39 15.98 13.70 -12.50
CA TYR A 39 16.79 14.67 -13.22
C TYR A 39 18.27 14.44 -12.91
N GLU A 40 19.01 13.94 -13.88
CA GLU A 40 20.45 13.61 -13.77
C GLU A 40 21.16 14.07 -15.05
N ASP A 41 22.38 14.62 -14.92
CA ASP A 41 23.21 15.09 -16.03
C ASP A 41 22.50 16.06 -16.99
N GLY A 42 21.69 16.99 -16.44
CA GLY A 42 20.98 17.99 -17.24
C GLY A 42 19.73 17.48 -17.98
N SER A 43 19.34 16.22 -17.81
CA SER A 43 18.19 15.62 -18.52
C SER A 43 17.29 14.79 -17.60
N TRP A 44 16.00 14.72 -17.93
CA TRP A 44 15.06 13.83 -17.25
C TRP A 44 15.19 12.41 -17.81
N LYS A 45 15.64 11.48 -16.98
CA LYS A 45 15.76 10.06 -17.34
C LYS A 45 14.70 9.27 -16.59
N ARG A 46 14.02 8.35 -17.27
CA ARG A 46 13.08 7.41 -16.62
C ARG A 46 13.89 6.40 -15.82
N THR A 47 13.81 6.46 -14.49
CA THR A 47 14.64 5.66 -13.58
C THR A 47 13.85 4.58 -12.85
N HIS A 48 12.54 4.78 -12.62
CA HIS A 48 11.73 3.81 -11.88
C HIS A 48 10.34 3.61 -12.45
N LEU A 49 9.72 2.50 -12.03
CA LEU A 49 8.33 2.15 -12.23
C LEU A 49 7.64 1.95 -10.88
N VAL A 50 6.38 2.32 -10.79
CA VAL A 50 5.53 2.06 -9.62
C VAL A 50 4.51 1.00 -9.98
N GLY A 51 4.55 -0.11 -9.26
CA GLY A 51 3.54 -1.15 -9.30
C GLY A 51 2.53 -0.99 -8.18
N ILE A 52 1.28 -1.38 -8.43
CA ILE A 52 0.23 -1.54 -7.42
C ILE A 52 -0.15 -3.01 -7.34
N ARG A 53 -0.43 -3.52 -6.14
CA ARG A 53 -1.09 -4.83 -6.01
C ARG A 53 -2.57 -4.71 -6.34
N THR A 54 -2.99 -5.37 -7.40
CA THR A 54 -4.36 -5.29 -7.93
C THR A 54 -5.27 -6.31 -7.30
N ASP A 55 -4.76 -7.40 -6.74
CA ASP A 55 -5.56 -8.23 -5.84
C ASP A 55 -6.00 -7.43 -4.62
N VAL A 56 -5.14 -6.57 -4.10
CA VAL A 56 -5.44 -5.73 -2.93
C VAL A 56 -6.04 -4.38 -3.30
N TRP A 57 -5.99 -3.93 -4.56
CA TRP A 57 -6.58 -2.64 -4.97
C TRP A 57 -7.40 -2.78 -6.25
N LYS A 58 -8.74 -2.84 -6.16
CA LYS A 58 -9.65 -2.93 -7.32
C LYS A 58 -10.73 -1.84 -7.32
N PRO A 59 -10.70 -0.90 -8.28
CA PRO A 59 -11.75 0.12 -8.37
C PRO A 59 -12.97 -0.32 -9.20
N SER A 60 -12.90 -1.39 -10.01
CA SER A 60 -14.01 -1.76 -10.92
C SER A 60 -14.96 -2.81 -10.33
N GLY A 61 -16.28 -2.58 -10.43
CA GLY A 61 -17.29 -3.47 -9.85
C GLY A 61 -17.38 -4.87 -10.47
N LYS A 62 -16.97 -5.04 -11.74
CA LYS A 62 -16.94 -6.36 -12.40
C LYS A 62 -15.76 -7.20 -11.90
N GLU A 63 -14.60 -6.59 -11.69
CA GLU A 63 -13.39 -7.29 -11.24
C GLU A 63 -13.38 -7.51 -9.73
N LEU A 64 -14.01 -6.62 -8.95
CA LEU A 64 -14.29 -6.84 -7.53
C LEU A 64 -15.14 -8.10 -7.33
N ARG A 65 -16.20 -8.29 -8.14
CA ARG A 65 -17.00 -9.52 -8.13
C ARG A 65 -16.18 -10.77 -8.44
N SER A 66 -15.28 -10.68 -9.43
CA SER A 66 -14.38 -11.79 -9.77
C SER A 66 -13.39 -12.11 -8.64
N ALA A 67 -12.82 -11.08 -8.00
CA ALA A 67 -11.92 -11.24 -6.86
C ALA A 67 -12.61 -11.85 -5.64
N LEU A 68 -13.85 -11.43 -5.34
CA LEU A 68 -14.67 -12.00 -4.25
C LEU A 68 -14.87 -13.49 -4.47
N LYS A 69 -15.28 -13.86 -5.68
CA LYS A 69 -15.50 -15.26 -6.05
C LYS A 69 -14.22 -16.09 -5.95
N SER A 70 -13.07 -15.53 -6.33
CA SER A 70 -11.78 -16.20 -6.20
C SER A 70 -11.39 -16.44 -4.73
N MET A 71 -11.52 -15.42 -3.87
CA MET A 71 -11.24 -15.53 -2.44
C MET A 71 -12.17 -16.54 -1.74
N GLN A 72 -13.48 -16.44 -1.96
CA GLN A 72 -14.45 -17.39 -1.43
C GLN A 72 -14.17 -18.82 -1.93
N GLY A 73 -13.73 -18.96 -3.20
CA GLY A 73 -13.30 -20.23 -3.75
C GLY A 73 -12.05 -20.81 -3.06
N GLN A 74 -11.02 -19.99 -2.83
CA GLN A 74 -9.82 -20.39 -2.08
C GLN A 74 -10.17 -20.77 -0.64
N ARG A 75 -10.96 -19.95 0.05
CA ARG A 75 -11.40 -20.20 1.43
C ARG A 75 -12.18 -21.51 1.54
N ARG A 76 -13.14 -21.72 0.64
CA ARG A 76 -13.90 -22.98 0.56
C ARG A 76 -12.97 -24.18 0.34
N SER A 77 -11.94 -24.03 -0.48
CA SER A 77 -10.94 -25.09 -0.70
C SER A 77 -10.12 -25.38 0.58
N LEU A 78 -9.72 -24.35 1.32
CA LEU A 78 -9.00 -24.50 2.60
C LEU A 78 -9.86 -25.18 3.66
N ILE A 79 -11.10 -24.74 3.85
CA ILE A 79 -12.03 -25.36 4.81
C ILE A 79 -12.31 -26.81 4.41
N LYS A 80 -12.53 -27.07 3.11
CA LYS A 80 -12.67 -28.44 2.60
C LYS A 80 -11.44 -29.29 2.93
N LYS A 81 -10.23 -28.78 2.69
CA LYS A 81 -8.98 -29.48 2.99
C LYS A 81 -8.80 -29.74 4.49
N SER A 82 -9.30 -28.87 5.35
CA SER A 82 -9.31 -29.07 6.81
C SER A 82 -10.23 -30.21 7.25
N ILE A 83 -11.33 -30.46 6.54
CA ILE A 83 -12.26 -31.57 6.80
C ILE A 83 -11.74 -32.87 6.17
N LYS A 84 -11.21 -32.79 4.95
CA LYS A 84 -10.65 -33.94 4.23
C LYS A 84 -9.53 -33.49 3.30
N ARG A 85 -8.33 -34.01 3.53
CA ARG A 85 -7.10 -33.61 2.82
C ARG A 85 -7.16 -33.87 1.30
N SER A 86 -7.85 -34.92 0.86
CA SER A 86 -8.02 -35.27 -0.57
C SER A 86 -9.32 -36.04 -0.85
N GLY A 87 -9.75 -36.06 -2.11
CA GLY A 87 -10.91 -36.85 -2.56
C GLY A 87 -12.29 -36.21 -2.35
N ARG A 88 -13.34 -37.00 -2.60
CA ARG A 88 -14.74 -36.57 -2.49
C ARG A 88 -15.19 -36.59 -1.02
N LEU A 89 -15.95 -35.58 -0.60
CA LEU A 89 -16.55 -35.53 0.74
C LEU A 89 -17.75 -36.48 0.82
N SER A 90 -17.89 -37.17 1.96
CA SER A 90 -19.10 -37.93 2.31
C SER A 90 -20.27 -36.99 2.62
N THR A 91 -21.48 -37.52 2.73
CA THR A 91 -22.69 -36.74 3.04
C THR A 91 -22.56 -35.97 4.35
N LYS A 92 -22.06 -36.63 5.41
CA LYS A 92 -21.80 -36.00 6.71
C LYS A 92 -20.73 -34.90 6.63
N GLN A 93 -19.65 -35.13 5.87
CA GLN A 93 -18.58 -34.15 5.68
C GLN A 93 -19.01 -32.94 4.84
N ARG A 94 -19.94 -33.13 3.89
CA ARG A 94 -20.55 -32.02 3.15
C ARG A 94 -21.41 -31.15 4.05
N ALA A 95 -22.25 -31.75 4.89
CA ALA A 95 -23.06 -31.01 5.85
C ALA A 95 -22.17 -30.17 6.80
N GLU A 96 -21.06 -30.75 7.27
CA GLU A 96 -20.06 -30.03 8.07
C GLU A 96 -19.39 -28.89 7.29
N LEU A 97 -19.04 -29.10 6.02
CA LEU A 97 -18.47 -28.03 5.18
C LEU A 97 -19.45 -26.88 5.02
N GLU A 98 -20.71 -27.15 4.66
CA GLU A 98 -21.71 -26.10 4.45
C GLU A 98 -22.00 -25.34 5.75
N LYS A 99 -22.05 -26.03 6.89
CA LYS A 99 -22.18 -25.36 8.21
C LYS A 99 -21.01 -24.41 8.46
N ARG A 100 -19.77 -24.85 8.26
CA ARG A 100 -18.59 -24.00 8.44
C ARG A 100 -18.54 -22.84 7.46
N LEU A 101 -19.00 -23.02 6.23
CA LEU A 101 -19.06 -21.94 5.24
C LEU A 101 -20.13 -20.90 5.58
N ALA A 102 -21.26 -21.32 6.16
CA ALA A 102 -22.31 -20.41 6.58
C ALA A 102 -21.84 -19.46 7.69
N ASP A 103 -21.00 -19.95 8.60
CA ASP A 103 -20.45 -19.17 9.70
C ASP A 103 -19.08 -18.52 9.38
N ASP A 104 -18.56 -18.69 8.15
CA ASP A 104 -17.23 -18.17 7.79
C ASP A 104 -17.28 -16.71 7.33
N ASP A 105 -16.49 -15.88 7.99
CA ASP A 105 -16.41 -14.44 7.75
C ASP A 105 -16.08 -14.06 6.30
N VAL A 106 -15.22 -14.83 5.61
CA VAL A 106 -14.84 -14.56 4.21
C VAL A 106 -15.99 -14.92 3.26
N MET A 107 -16.80 -15.92 3.62
CA MET A 107 -17.99 -16.30 2.86
C MET A 107 -19.12 -15.28 2.97
N GLN A 108 -19.16 -14.53 4.08
CA GLN A 108 -20.14 -13.46 4.33
C GLN A 108 -19.78 -12.12 3.67
N LEU A 109 -18.62 -12.00 3.02
CA LEU A 109 -18.19 -10.76 2.37
C LEU A 109 -19.03 -10.43 1.12
N GLY A 110 -19.42 -9.16 0.99
CA GLY A 110 -20.00 -8.57 -0.20
C GLY A 110 -18.97 -7.85 -1.08
N VAL A 111 -19.37 -7.49 -2.30
CA VAL A 111 -18.52 -6.77 -3.28
C VAL A 111 -18.07 -5.41 -2.74
N GLY A 112 -18.94 -4.76 -1.94
CA GLY A 112 -18.63 -3.49 -1.28
C GLY A 112 -17.57 -3.61 -0.18
N ASP A 113 -17.44 -4.79 0.43
CA ASP A 113 -16.45 -5.08 1.45
C ASP A 113 -15.06 -5.25 0.85
N LEU A 114 -14.95 -5.61 -0.44
CA LEU A 114 -13.67 -5.67 -1.14
C LEU A 114 -13.08 -4.30 -1.51
N VAL A 115 -13.85 -3.23 -1.35
CA VAL A 115 -13.37 -1.84 -1.52
C VAL A 115 -12.65 -1.35 -0.24
N SER A 116 -12.62 -2.17 0.82
CA SER A 116 -11.92 -1.90 2.08
C SER A 116 -10.42 -2.21 2.05
N ARG A 117 -9.90 -2.71 0.94
CA ARG A 117 -8.54 -3.23 0.89
C ARG A 117 -7.48 -2.11 0.93
N ARG A 118 -6.32 -2.49 1.45
CA ARG A 118 -5.18 -1.61 1.77
C ARG A 118 -4.35 -1.32 0.52
N LEU A 119 -3.92 -0.07 0.34
CA LEU A 119 -3.02 0.28 -0.75
C LEU A 119 -1.66 -0.38 -0.50
N ILE A 120 -1.13 -1.06 -1.51
CA ILE A 120 0.24 -1.58 -1.53
C ILE A 120 0.90 -1.13 -2.83
N LEU A 121 1.88 -0.23 -2.71
CA LEU A 121 2.70 0.26 -3.81
C LEU A 121 4.09 -0.35 -3.72
N LYS A 122 4.64 -0.75 -4.86
CA LYS A 122 6.01 -1.23 -4.99
C LYS A 122 6.78 -0.38 -5.98
N LEU A 123 8.01 -0.03 -5.64
CA LEU A 123 8.89 0.74 -6.50
C LEU A 123 9.96 -0.19 -7.09
N PHE A 124 10.20 -0.03 -8.38
CA PHE A 124 11.20 -0.78 -9.10
C PHE A 124 12.13 0.16 -9.85
N ARG A 125 13.44 0.04 -9.61
CA ARG A 125 14.45 0.73 -10.42
C ARG A 125 14.60 -0.01 -11.73
N THR A 126 14.56 0.74 -12.82
CA THR A 126 14.67 0.22 -14.18
C THR A 126 15.90 0.79 -14.86
N THR A 127 16.64 -0.08 -15.52
CA THR A 127 17.70 0.25 -16.47
C THR A 127 17.28 -0.25 -17.86
N SER A 128 18.12 -0.07 -18.89
CA SER A 128 17.86 -0.61 -20.22
C SER A 128 17.76 -2.15 -20.24
N THR A 129 18.39 -2.84 -19.29
CA THR A 129 18.53 -4.30 -19.31
C THR A 129 17.97 -5.02 -18.08
N ARG A 130 17.71 -4.31 -16.98
CA ARG A 130 17.28 -4.92 -15.70
C ARG A 130 16.26 -4.08 -14.95
N THR A 131 15.36 -4.78 -14.27
CA THR A 131 14.39 -4.23 -13.32
C THR A 131 14.62 -4.83 -11.94
N ARG A 132 14.71 -3.99 -10.91
CA ARG A 132 14.98 -4.41 -9.52
C ARG A 132 14.00 -3.77 -8.55
N TRP A 133 13.45 -4.55 -7.62
CA TRP A 133 12.66 -4.03 -6.50
C TRP A 133 13.52 -3.16 -5.57
N VAL A 134 13.02 -1.96 -5.24
CA VAL A 134 13.72 -1.00 -4.38
C VAL A 134 12.89 -0.45 -3.22
N GLY A 135 11.64 -0.89 -3.08
CA GLY A 135 10.85 -0.55 -1.91
C GLY A 135 9.37 -0.91 -2.05
N THR A 136 8.69 -1.00 -0.91
CA THR A 136 7.24 -1.18 -0.80
C THR A 136 6.70 -0.17 0.20
N LEU A 137 5.56 0.45 -0.10
CA LEU A 137 4.79 1.24 0.85
C LEU A 137 3.39 0.65 0.92
N GLU A 138 2.96 0.27 2.11
CA GLU A 138 1.65 -0.35 2.32
C GLU A 138 0.87 0.25 3.48
N GLN A 139 -0.45 0.38 3.33
CA GLN A 139 -1.34 0.77 4.42
C GLN A 139 -1.38 -0.32 5.51
N MET A 140 -1.44 0.11 6.77
CA MET A 140 -1.53 -0.74 7.95
C MET A 140 -2.95 -0.71 8.51
N THR A 141 -3.76 -1.70 8.17
CA THR A 141 -5.19 -1.73 8.48
C THR A 141 -5.47 -1.58 9.97
N THR A 142 -4.70 -2.30 10.77
CA THR A 142 -4.90 -2.35 12.21
C THR A 142 -4.56 -1.05 12.92
N SER A 143 -3.44 -0.41 12.54
CA SER A 143 -3.06 0.91 13.04
C SER A 143 -4.05 1.99 12.59
N GLU A 144 -4.50 1.92 11.33
CA GLU A 144 -5.50 2.86 10.80
C GLU A 144 -6.81 2.79 11.59
N ILE A 145 -7.34 1.59 11.86
CA ILE A 145 -8.58 1.41 12.62
C ILE A 145 -8.42 1.97 14.04
N HIS A 146 -7.37 1.53 14.76
CA HIS A 146 -7.16 1.92 16.16
C HIS A 146 -6.97 3.43 16.33
N ASN A 147 -6.08 4.01 15.53
CA ASN A 147 -5.80 5.45 15.57
C ASN A 147 -7.03 6.27 15.14
N SER A 148 -7.81 5.76 14.19
CA SER A 148 -9.01 6.45 13.73
C SER A 148 -10.16 6.41 14.73
N ILE A 149 -10.32 5.31 15.47
CA ILE A 149 -11.28 5.21 16.58
C ILE A 149 -10.90 6.23 17.66
N GLY A 150 -9.64 6.21 18.11
CA GLY A 150 -9.15 7.10 19.16
C GLY A 150 -9.27 8.59 18.80
N SER A 151 -8.99 8.95 17.55
CA SER A 151 -9.05 10.34 17.06
C SER A 151 -10.43 10.77 16.52
N ARG A 152 -11.39 9.86 16.41
CA ARG A 152 -12.69 10.05 15.73
C ARG A 152 -12.58 10.62 14.31
N ARG A 153 -11.45 10.35 13.64
CA ARG A 153 -11.14 10.82 12.28
C ARG A 153 -10.47 9.70 11.50
N PRO A 154 -10.65 9.60 10.18
CA PRO A 154 -9.92 8.61 9.40
C PRO A 154 -8.44 9.03 9.31
N LEU A 155 -7.58 8.31 10.01
CA LEU A 155 -6.12 8.48 10.00
C LEU A 155 -5.49 7.37 9.17
N ILE A 156 -4.64 7.76 8.22
CA ILE A 156 -3.87 6.84 7.38
C ILE A 156 -2.59 6.46 8.12
N SER A 157 -2.22 5.19 8.09
CA SER A 157 -0.96 4.67 8.64
C SER A 157 -0.34 3.75 7.62
N MET A 158 0.95 3.93 7.33
CA MET A 158 1.65 3.17 6.30
C MET A 158 2.97 2.62 6.84
N ALA A 159 3.40 1.48 6.29
CA ALA A 159 4.71 0.88 6.51
C ALA A 159 5.52 0.93 5.21
N GLY A 160 6.73 1.47 5.29
CA GLY A 160 7.74 1.46 4.25
C GLY A 160 8.74 0.33 4.48
N LEU A 161 8.85 -0.57 3.51
CA LEU A 161 9.83 -1.66 3.50
C LEU A 161 10.85 -1.39 2.40
N LEU A 162 12.12 -1.26 2.77
CA LEU A 162 13.21 -0.94 1.85
C LEU A 162 14.22 -2.10 1.82
N PRO A 163 14.91 -2.33 0.68
CA PRO A 163 15.92 -3.37 0.60
C PRO A 163 17.13 -3.03 1.48
N ARG A 164 17.68 -4.06 2.14
CA ARG A 164 18.92 -3.96 2.94
C ARG A 164 18.83 -3.00 4.15
N VAL A 165 17.62 -2.62 4.55
CA VAL A 165 17.35 -1.89 5.79
C VAL A 165 16.72 -2.86 6.79
N GLN A 166 17.21 -2.87 8.03
CA GLN A 166 16.73 -3.81 9.06
C GLN A 166 15.43 -3.31 9.72
N THR A 167 15.16 -2.02 9.64
CA THR A 167 14.02 -1.37 10.26
C THR A 167 12.88 -1.16 9.26
N VAL A 168 11.65 -1.22 9.77
CA VAL A 168 10.45 -0.85 9.01
C VAL A 168 10.12 0.60 9.34
N THR A 169 10.03 1.45 8.32
CA THR A 169 9.67 2.86 8.52
C THR A 169 8.16 3.00 8.59
N HIS A 170 7.62 3.38 9.75
CA HIS A 170 6.20 3.66 9.90
C HIS A 170 5.91 5.15 9.68
N LEU A 171 5.03 5.47 8.74
CA LEU A 171 4.54 6.82 8.49
C LEU A 171 3.07 6.90 8.93
N GLN A 172 2.80 7.64 10.00
CA GLN A 172 1.48 7.75 10.59
C GLN A 172 0.93 9.15 10.45
N GLN A 173 -0.30 9.26 9.99
CA GLN A 173 -1.03 10.51 9.96
C GLN A 173 -1.45 10.88 11.38
N ASN A 174 -1.05 12.08 11.78
CA ASN A 174 -1.45 12.73 13.02
C ASN A 174 -2.26 13.98 12.70
N HIS A 175 -3.26 14.25 13.53
CA HIS A 175 -4.02 15.50 13.50
C HIS A 175 -3.81 16.23 14.82
N ARG A 176 -3.29 17.45 14.73
CA ARG A 176 -3.03 18.27 15.92
C ARG A 176 -4.28 19.04 16.40
N THR A 177 -5.18 19.47 15.49
CA THR A 177 -6.48 20.13 15.81
C THR A 177 -7.47 20.12 14.62
N LEU A 178 -8.67 20.70 14.79
CA LEU A 178 -9.74 20.80 13.79
C LEU A 178 -9.35 21.53 12.50
N ARG A 179 -8.37 22.45 12.57
CA ARG A 179 -7.98 23.34 11.46
C ARG A 179 -6.58 23.07 10.90
N ILE A 180 -5.73 22.31 11.58
CA ILE A 180 -4.37 22.03 11.11
C ILE A 180 -4.42 20.93 10.04
N PRO A 181 -3.76 21.13 8.88
CA PRO A 181 -3.74 20.14 7.82
C PRO A 181 -3.06 18.85 8.33
N PRO A 182 -3.39 17.68 7.77
CA PRO A 182 -2.81 16.43 8.22
C PRO A 182 -1.28 16.46 8.13
N VAL A 183 -0.64 15.93 9.16
CA VAL A 183 0.81 15.79 9.22
C VAL A 183 1.11 14.30 9.29
N PHE A 184 2.01 13.81 8.45
CA PHE A 184 2.57 12.48 8.66
C PHE A 184 3.85 12.61 9.46
N SER A 185 4.05 11.72 10.43
CA SER A 185 5.32 11.60 11.14
C SER A 185 5.74 10.14 11.22
N GLY A 186 7.03 9.93 11.40
CA GLY A 186 7.65 8.61 11.47
C GLY A 186 9.11 8.74 11.85
N CYS A 187 9.81 7.61 11.85
CA CYS A 187 11.25 7.58 12.04
C CYS A 187 11.89 6.80 10.91
N TYR A 188 13.05 7.26 10.46
CA TYR A 188 13.88 6.58 9.47
C TYR A 188 15.26 6.37 10.07
N GLU A 189 15.77 5.15 9.97
CA GLU A 189 17.08 4.81 10.49
C GLU A 189 18.09 4.80 9.34
N ASP A 190 19.21 5.49 9.56
CA ASP A 190 20.32 5.65 8.63
C ASP A 190 21.62 5.45 9.42
N ASP A 191 22.38 4.41 9.09
CA ASP A 191 23.66 4.06 9.73
C ASP A 191 23.65 4.10 11.27
N GLY A 192 22.63 3.52 11.90
CA GLY A 192 22.47 3.45 13.35
C GLY A 192 21.90 4.73 13.98
N VAL A 193 21.63 5.78 13.21
CA VAL A 193 21.03 7.04 13.66
C VAL A 193 19.55 7.06 13.27
N LEU A 194 18.69 7.33 14.26
CA LEU A 194 17.26 7.44 14.04
C LEU A 194 16.85 8.91 13.78
N HIS A 195 16.41 9.20 12.56
CA HIS A 195 15.92 10.49 12.13
C HIS A 195 14.40 10.62 12.29
N ASN A 196 13.95 11.67 12.98
CA ASN A 196 12.52 11.94 13.16
C ASN A 196 11.97 12.67 11.95
N LEU A 197 11.08 12.03 11.20
CA LEU A 197 10.47 12.57 9.99
C LEU A 197 9.18 13.30 10.28
N LEU A 198 8.98 14.40 9.56
CA LEU A 198 7.74 15.17 9.59
C LEU A 198 7.37 15.66 8.19
N LEU A 199 6.20 15.25 7.70
CA LEU A 199 5.67 15.61 6.40
C LEU A 199 4.40 16.44 6.62
N LYS A 200 4.51 17.76 6.48
CA LYS A 200 3.43 18.72 6.74
C LYS A 200 2.70 19.07 5.46
N LYS A 201 1.40 18.78 5.38
CA LYS A 201 0.59 19.21 4.24
C LYS A 201 0.41 20.74 4.23
N ARG A 202 0.54 21.39 3.07
CA ARG A 202 0.29 22.84 2.91
C ARG A 202 -1.20 23.18 2.91
N TRP A 203 -1.55 24.35 3.46
CA TRP A 203 -2.94 24.77 3.69
C TRP A 203 -3.65 25.34 2.45
N VAL A 204 -2.94 26.15 1.65
CA VAL A 204 -3.52 26.98 0.58
C VAL A 204 -3.04 26.51 -0.79
N ALA A 205 -3.14 25.22 -1.08
CA ALA A 205 -2.72 24.68 -2.37
C ALA A 205 -3.80 23.76 -2.97
N LEU A 206 -4.12 24.00 -4.25
CA LEU A 206 -4.94 23.11 -5.09
C LEU A 206 -4.13 21.84 -5.40
N GLY A 207 -4.00 20.96 -4.41
CA GLY A 207 -3.15 19.78 -4.47
C GLY A 207 -2.85 19.17 -3.10
N ALA A 208 -2.23 17.99 -3.07
CA ALA A 208 -1.62 17.39 -1.89
C ALA A 208 -0.13 17.76 -1.79
N HIS A 209 0.17 19.04 -1.55
CA HIS A 209 1.54 19.52 -1.36
C HIS A 209 2.03 19.27 0.06
N TYR A 210 3.29 18.85 0.23
CA TYR A 210 3.90 18.60 1.54
C TYR A 210 5.25 19.26 1.68
N ASP A 211 5.52 19.84 2.85
CA ASP A 211 6.87 20.21 3.29
C ASP A 211 7.46 19.08 4.12
N LEU A 212 8.70 18.70 3.79
CA LEU A 212 9.41 17.58 4.40
C LEU A 212 10.45 18.09 5.40
N TYR A 213 10.55 17.44 6.55
CA TYR A 213 11.53 17.75 7.59
C TYR A 213 12.11 16.47 8.19
N ALA A 214 13.38 16.53 8.58
CA ALA A 214 14.06 15.57 9.45
C ALA A 214 14.66 16.33 10.63
N ASP A 215 14.37 15.88 11.85
CA ASP A 215 14.90 16.46 13.10
C ASP A 215 14.73 17.99 13.17
N GLY A 216 13.57 18.46 12.71
CA GLY A 216 13.20 19.88 12.67
C GLY A 216 13.82 20.69 11.52
N ARG A 217 14.79 20.15 10.77
CA ARG A 217 15.40 20.79 9.60
C ARG A 217 14.60 20.47 8.34
N ARG A 218 14.43 21.46 7.46
CA ARG A 218 13.67 21.30 6.22
C ARG A 218 14.48 20.50 5.20
N LEU A 219 13.94 19.35 4.81
CA LEU A 219 14.51 18.45 3.80
C LEU A 219 14.15 18.84 2.38
N GLY A 220 12.94 19.35 2.16
CA GLY A 220 12.42 19.49 0.82
C GLY A 220 10.91 19.67 0.77
N GLU A 221 10.34 19.38 -0.40
CA GLU A 221 8.93 19.50 -0.68
C GLU A 221 8.45 18.44 -1.68
N ILE A 222 7.18 18.08 -1.56
CA ILE A 222 6.43 17.33 -2.57
C ILE A 222 5.37 18.27 -3.12
N ASP A 223 5.43 18.55 -4.41
CA ASP A 223 4.42 19.31 -5.13
C ASP A 223 3.56 18.38 -5.99
N SER A 224 2.31 18.19 -5.59
CA SER A 224 1.38 17.35 -6.35
C SER A 224 0.38 18.19 -7.15
N ARG A 225 0.28 17.95 -8.45
CA ARG A 225 -0.86 18.38 -9.27
C ARG A 225 -1.84 17.22 -9.35
N LEU A 226 -2.96 17.35 -8.63
CA LEU A 226 -4.05 16.36 -8.68
C LEU A 226 -4.92 16.65 -9.92
N ILE A 227 -4.83 15.81 -10.95
CA ILE A 227 -5.70 15.86 -12.12
C ILE A 227 -6.77 14.76 -11.96
N SER A 228 -7.94 14.94 -12.55
CA SER A 228 -9.14 14.10 -12.39
C SER A 228 -8.92 12.60 -12.69
N PHE A 229 -7.81 12.22 -13.33
CA PHE A 229 -7.48 10.84 -13.72
C PHE A 229 -6.05 10.39 -13.33
N GLY A 230 -5.38 11.12 -12.42
CA GLY A 230 -4.06 10.75 -11.91
C GLY A 230 -3.38 11.90 -11.12
N SER A 231 -2.41 11.58 -10.28
CA SER A 231 -1.56 12.58 -9.63
C SER A 231 -0.23 12.69 -10.34
N ASP A 232 0.16 13.89 -10.73
CA ASP A 232 1.55 14.20 -11.04
C ASP A 232 2.20 14.79 -9.80
N CYS A 233 3.35 14.26 -9.37
CA CYS A 233 4.03 14.69 -8.16
C CYS A 233 5.50 14.96 -8.47
N THR A 234 5.98 16.14 -8.08
CA THR A 234 7.39 16.48 -8.11
C THR A 234 7.95 16.44 -6.69
N LEU A 235 8.96 15.60 -6.47
CA LEU A 235 9.75 15.60 -5.24
C LEU A 235 10.97 16.48 -5.44
N ARG A 236 11.15 17.51 -4.60
CA ARG A 236 12.34 18.36 -4.60
C ARG A 236 13.00 18.29 -3.24
N LEU A 237 14.23 17.80 -3.22
CA LEU A 237 15.03 17.72 -2.01
C LEU A 237 16.05 18.86 -2.02
N LYS A 238 16.30 19.40 -0.83
CA LYS A 238 17.36 20.36 -0.54
C LYS A 238 18.61 19.62 -0.10
N ASP A 239 19.72 20.33 -0.03
CA ASP A 239 20.96 19.81 0.52
C ASP A 239 20.77 19.40 1.99
N HIS A 240 20.85 18.10 2.24
CA HIS A 240 20.73 17.44 3.54
C HIS A 240 21.34 16.04 3.42
N GLN A 241 21.92 15.48 4.48
CA GLN A 241 22.56 14.14 4.41
C GLN A 241 21.63 13.06 3.81
N LEU A 242 20.39 12.96 4.31
CA LEU A 242 19.36 12.05 3.81
C LEU A 242 18.93 12.32 2.36
N SER A 243 19.19 13.50 1.80
CA SER A 243 18.81 13.80 0.40
C SER A 243 19.59 12.97 -0.62
N THR A 244 20.77 12.48 -0.23
CA THR A 244 21.63 11.62 -1.04
C THR A 244 21.42 10.13 -0.76
N ASP A 245 20.72 9.79 0.33
CA ASP A 245 20.39 8.42 0.69
C ASP A 245 19.29 7.85 -0.23
N THR A 246 19.70 6.92 -1.11
CA THR A 246 18.83 6.36 -2.15
C THR A 246 17.62 5.62 -1.57
N PRO A 247 17.76 4.68 -0.61
CA PRO A 247 16.63 4.11 0.14
C PRO A 247 15.65 5.15 0.69
N PHE A 248 16.12 6.23 1.32
CA PHE A 248 15.25 7.30 1.81
C PHE A 248 14.50 8.03 0.69
N VAL A 249 15.18 8.37 -0.40
CA VAL A 249 14.55 8.98 -1.58
C VAL A 249 13.47 8.05 -2.18
N ASN A 250 13.71 6.74 -2.19
CA ASN A 250 12.73 5.75 -2.64
C ASN A 250 11.48 5.72 -1.74
N LEU A 251 11.66 5.82 -0.41
CA LEU A 251 10.55 5.94 0.54
C LEU A 251 9.70 7.18 0.26
N LEU A 252 10.34 8.34 0.09
CA LEU A 252 9.64 9.59 -0.22
C LEU A 252 8.94 9.54 -1.58
N THR A 253 9.55 8.88 -2.56
CA THR A 253 8.96 8.65 -3.89
C THR A 253 7.69 7.79 -3.80
N LEU A 254 7.74 6.71 -3.02
CA LEU A 254 6.56 5.87 -2.74
C LEU A 254 5.47 6.66 -2.01
N PHE A 255 5.86 7.48 -1.01
CA PHE A 255 4.92 8.35 -0.31
C PHE A 255 4.24 9.33 -1.27
N ALA A 256 5.01 10.01 -2.12
CA ALA A 256 4.48 10.92 -3.15
C ALA A 256 3.50 10.19 -4.10
N ALA A 257 3.85 8.99 -4.57
CA ALA A 257 2.97 8.18 -5.41
C ALA A 257 1.66 7.79 -4.71
N SER A 258 1.69 7.56 -3.39
CA SER A 258 0.50 7.23 -2.61
C SER A 258 -0.54 8.36 -2.56
N LEU A 259 -0.13 9.62 -2.75
CA LEU A 259 -1.00 10.79 -2.65
C LEU A 259 -2.12 10.77 -3.70
N GLY A 260 -1.88 10.18 -4.87
CA GLY A 260 -2.90 9.96 -5.90
C GLY A 260 -4.06 9.07 -5.45
N TYR A 261 -3.85 8.24 -4.43
CA TYR A 261 -4.83 7.30 -3.90
C TYR A 261 -5.49 7.79 -2.60
N GLN A 262 -5.12 8.98 -2.10
CA GLN A 262 -5.51 9.46 -0.76
C GLN A 262 -7.03 9.51 -0.55
N LYS A 263 -7.82 9.94 -1.55
CA LYS A 263 -9.29 9.94 -1.46
C LYS A 263 -9.85 8.53 -1.26
N ALA A 264 -9.31 7.55 -1.95
CA ALA A 264 -9.75 6.16 -1.86
C ALA A 264 -9.28 5.52 -0.54
N MET A 265 -8.05 5.81 -0.10
CA MET A 265 -7.53 5.42 1.23
C MET A 265 -8.47 5.90 2.34
N TYR A 266 -8.85 7.18 2.37
CA TYR A 266 -9.78 7.70 3.39
C TYR A 266 -11.15 7.03 3.36
N ARG A 267 -11.72 6.77 2.17
CA ARG A 267 -13.00 6.06 2.06
C ARG A 267 -12.90 4.65 2.62
N SER A 268 -11.81 3.95 2.33
CA SER A 268 -11.53 2.62 2.86
C SER A 268 -11.43 2.66 4.40
N VAL A 269 -10.62 3.56 4.97
CA VAL A 269 -10.47 3.69 6.43
C VAL A 269 -11.81 3.97 7.12
N ARG A 270 -12.61 4.93 6.61
CA ARG A 270 -13.94 5.25 7.19
C ARG A 270 -14.85 4.03 7.25
N ARG A 271 -14.86 3.20 6.20
CA ARG A 271 -15.68 1.98 6.17
C ARG A 271 -15.19 0.96 7.18
N ARG A 272 -13.88 0.72 7.26
CA ARG A 272 -13.27 -0.21 8.22
C ARG A 272 -13.54 0.18 9.66
N VAL A 273 -13.45 1.47 9.97
CA VAL A 273 -13.79 2.02 11.29
C VAL A 273 -15.28 1.86 11.61
N LYS A 274 -16.17 2.16 10.66
CA LYS A 274 -17.61 1.98 10.86
C LYS A 274 -17.96 0.50 11.13
N ALA A 275 -17.38 -0.42 10.37
CA ALA A 275 -17.56 -1.85 10.58
C ALA A 275 -17.04 -2.28 11.95
N ALA A 276 -15.84 -1.83 12.36
CA ALA A 276 -15.28 -2.16 13.67
C ALA A 276 -16.17 -1.68 14.83
N LEU A 277 -16.66 -0.44 14.76
CA LEU A 277 -17.56 0.13 15.79
C LEU A 277 -18.94 -0.53 15.82
N ALA A 278 -19.39 -1.13 14.72
CA ALA A 278 -20.64 -1.90 14.65
C ALA A 278 -20.49 -3.36 15.10
N GLY A 279 -19.32 -3.78 15.58
CA GLY A 279 -19.05 -5.19 15.91
C GLY A 279 -18.76 -6.07 14.69
N GLU A 280 -18.70 -5.49 13.48
CA GLU A 280 -18.46 -6.19 12.21
C GLU A 280 -16.96 -6.24 11.85
N SER A 281 -16.08 -6.36 12.85
CA SER A 281 -14.62 -6.35 12.67
C SER A 281 -14.11 -7.49 11.78
N PHE A 282 -14.87 -8.57 11.64
CA PHE A 282 -14.60 -9.66 10.72
C PHE A 282 -14.45 -9.22 9.26
N ARG A 283 -15.04 -8.07 8.89
CA ARG A 283 -14.89 -7.48 7.55
C ARG A 283 -13.52 -6.84 7.32
N ASN A 284 -12.73 -6.64 8.37
CA ASN A 284 -11.38 -6.08 8.31
C ASN A 284 -10.33 -7.19 8.27
N VAL A 285 -10.41 -8.07 7.26
CA VAL A 285 -9.48 -9.20 7.12
C VAL A 285 -8.04 -8.68 6.99
N ILE A 286 -7.18 -9.11 7.91
CA ILE A 286 -5.75 -8.79 7.92
C ILE A 286 -5.02 -9.86 7.10
N GLU A 287 -4.20 -9.43 6.15
CA GLU A 287 -3.38 -10.34 5.34
C GLU A 287 -2.14 -10.81 6.11
N ASP A 288 -1.64 -11.99 5.76
CA ASP A 288 -0.45 -12.59 6.38
C ASP A 288 0.77 -11.66 6.32
N GLU A 289 0.90 -10.87 5.27
CA GLU A 289 1.99 -9.89 5.13
C GLU A 289 1.90 -8.77 6.19
N GLU A 290 0.70 -8.25 6.49
CA GLU A 290 0.54 -7.28 7.60
C GLU A 290 0.76 -7.98 8.95
N LEU A 291 0.32 -9.23 9.11
CA LEU A 291 0.56 -10.00 10.33
C LEU A 291 2.05 -10.22 10.59
N ARG A 292 2.86 -10.46 9.55
CA ARG A 292 4.33 -10.58 9.67
C ARG A 292 4.96 -9.31 10.22
N LEU A 293 4.48 -8.13 9.83
CA LEU A 293 4.95 -6.85 10.37
C LEU A 293 4.63 -6.68 11.86
N ARG A 294 3.66 -7.43 12.38
CA ARG A 294 3.24 -7.38 13.79
C ARG A 294 3.80 -8.52 14.61
N HIS A 295 4.56 -9.43 14.00
CA HIS A 295 5.12 -10.55 14.71
C HIS A 295 6.08 -10.04 15.80
N ASN A 296 5.93 -10.55 17.02
CA ASN A 296 6.83 -10.20 18.09
C ASN A 296 8.17 -10.91 17.87
N GLY A 297 9.14 -10.20 17.28
CA GLY A 297 10.48 -10.74 17.05
C GLY A 297 11.18 -11.22 18.33
N ARG A 298 10.80 -10.72 19.52
CA ARG A 298 11.35 -11.17 20.81
C ARG A 298 10.71 -12.46 21.34
N ALA A 299 9.61 -12.93 20.74
CA ALA A 299 9.01 -14.21 21.10
C ALA A 299 9.67 -15.40 20.38
N ALA A 300 10.49 -15.11 19.35
CA ALA A 300 11.19 -16.11 18.54
C ALA A 300 12.71 -16.18 18.87
N ALA A 301 13.15 -15.50 19.92
CA ALA A 301 14.53 -15.44 20.41
C ALA A 301 14.65 -16.07 21.80
#